data_AF-A0A1G2FZA9-F1
#
_entry.id   AF-A0A1G2FZA9-F1
#
_cell.length_a   1.000
_cell.length_b   1.000
_cell.length_c   1.000
_cell.angle_alpha   90.00
_cell.angle_beta   90.00
_cell.angle_gamma   90.00
#
_symmetry.space_group_name_H-M   'P 1'
#
loop_
_entity.id
_entity.type
_entity.pdbx_description
1 polymer ?
#
loop_
_entity_poly.entity_id
_entity_poly.type
_entity_poly.pdbx_seq_one_letter_code
_entity_poly.pdbx_strand_id
1 'polypeptide(L)'
;MKEPSKITPWNQPLPVFPAVMVIILVALGFGTWVRNEMIKTNDSLVAAPLGALSEIAQGTITLSSPNGEEIWAPGSTHAIIWEFTGNPADIKIDLFKGNKVSRTIIRSTSADTGIYYWNVPSGQTISDDYKIVISSASNPTITDSSDSFFSINRNTGTESVVDYIINTPDSLIKDKTITVSGSVIIAADNVTLQNVAIICTGDAPDQDGIRAVGVDNLKIRLASIRGCGRHGIYLKNGSGHDIAEGIIAKVGKEAVMFDNVDNSWLIGWELHAGVALTHGSHDNRIISTIVRGNGQGKNTSPYPYYISADSHSNQIARSRTRDNSQKAKTVLSENPDNLWYQNVCNEVEGYAGCFFRDPKELDANYGDPNMFSPRIWSICTEATTGTRFSCDFESYTKANEDPRVKAGDVLVIDSKTGPANIAPSITITKPLWLIGNLMGQKGEYACEINVGDGSTATGISVASTGVRLENIQIDPTVSMRPDTQLVNVSIRNNKNKWNLVGTEKAIVPRLTPPGC
;
A
#
# COMPACT_ATOMS: atom_id res chain seq x y z
N MET A 1 -24.59 -31.65 -75.87
CA MET A 1 -25.52 -31.07 -74.87
C MET A 1 -25.80 -32.12 -73.81
N LYS A 2 -25.86 -31.68 -72.54
CA LYS A 2 -26.04 -32.43 -71.29
C LYS A 2 -24.82 -33.17 -70.76
N GLU A 3 -24.16 -32.49 -69.82
CA GLU A 3 -23.22 -33.06 -68.86
C GLU A 3 -23.89 -34.02 -67.87
N PRO A 4 -23.11 -34.92 -67.26
CA PRO A 4 -23.58 -36.02 -66.43
C PRO A 4 -23.63 -35.68 -64.93
N SER A 5 -24.54 -36.37 -64.25
CA SER A 5 -24.71 -36.44 -62.79
C SER A 5 -23.44 -36.82 -62.04
N LYS A 6 -23.09 -36.04 -61.01
CA LYS A 6 -22.14 -36.46 -59.97
C LYS A 6 -22.78 -36.41 -58.58
N ILE A 7 -22.64 -37.56 -57.95
CA ILE A 7 -22.80 -37.93 -56.55
C ILE A 7 -22.23 -36.84 -55.62
N THR A 8 -22.99 -36.48 -54.58
CA THR A 8 -22.60 -35.56 -53.51
C THR A 8 -21.73 -36.25 -52.45
N PRO A 9 -20.61 -35.62 -52.04
CA PRO A 9 -19.95 -35.91 -50.77
C PRO A 9 -19.98 -34.66 -49.89
N TRP A 10 -20.78 -34.67 -48.81
CA TRP A 10 -20.64 -33.67 -47.74
C TRP A 10 -20.76 -34.33 -46.38
N ASN A 11 -19.61 -34.61 -45.78
CA ASN A 11 -19.43 -34.77 -44.36
C ASN A 11 -18.22 -33.91 -43.95
N GLN A 12 -18.42 -32.58 -43.97
CA GLN A 12 -17.51 -31.57 -43.42
C GLN A 12 -18.38 -30.41 -42.89
N PRO A 13 -18.18 -29.92 -41.64
CA PRO A 13 -18.84 -28.70 -41.18
C PRO A 13 -18.18 -27.45 -41.81
N LEU A 14 -18.99 -26.53 -42.31
CA LEU A 14 -18.57 -25.22 -42.85
C LEU A 14 -18.73 -24.09 -41.80
N PRO A 15 -17.95 -23.01 -41.91
CA PRO A 15 -17.64 -22.10 -40.80
C PRO A 15 -18.77 -21.13 -40.45
N VAL A 16 -18.74 -20.64 -39.21
CA VAL A 16 -19.62 -19.61 -38.67
C VAL A 16 -19.38 -18.28 -39.40
N PHE A 17 -20.41 -17.71 -40.03
CA PHE A 17 -20.34 -16.42 -40.73
C PHE A 17 -20.73 -15.24 -39.82
N PRO A 18 -20.05 -14.08 -39.88
CA PRO A 18 -20.40 -12.90 -39.09
C PRO A 18 -21.63 -12.17 -39.64
N ALA A 19 -22.36 -11.50 -38.74
CA ALA A 19 -23.73 -10.98 -38.88
C ALA A 19 -24.01 -9.99 -40.05
N VAL A 20 -22.99 -9.48 -40.73
CA VAL A 20 -23.15 -8.43 -41.77
C VAL A 20 -23.73 -8.97 -43.10
N MET A 21 -23.58 -10.27 -43.38
CA MET A 21 -24.12 -10.90 -44.62
C MET A 21 -25.64 -11.13 -44.60
N VAL A 22 -26.26 -11.21 -43.41
CA VAL A 22 -27.72 -11.45 -43.26
C VAL A 22 -28.54 -10.24 -43.69
N ILE A 23 -27.99 -9.03 -43.52
CA ILE A 23 -28.67 -7.77 -43.85
C ILE A 23 -28.72 -7.54 -45.38
N ILE A 24 -27.70 -8.00 -46.12
CA ILE A 24 -27.62 -7.83 -47.59
C ILE A 24 -28.62 -8.75 -48.32
N LEU A 25 -28.87 -9.97 -47.80
CA LEU A 25 -29.78 -10.93 -48.44
C LEU A 25 -31.27 -10.60 -48.25
N VAL A 26 -31.63 -9.92 -47.16
CA VAL A 26 -33.00 -9.44 -46.92
C VAL A 26 -33.35 -8.25 -47.83
N ALA A 27 -32.37 -7.41 -48.17
CA ALA A 27 -32.57 -6.25 -49.04
C ALA A 27 -32.77 -6.60 -50.53
N LEU A 28 -32.43 -7.83 -50.96
CA LEU A 28 -32.55 -8.28 -52.37
C LEU A 28 -33.74 -9.22 -52.64
N GLY A 29 -34.68 -9.37 -51.70
CA GLY A 29 -35.98 -10.02 -51.95
C GLY A 29 -36.03 -11.54 -51.82
N PHE A 30 -35.00 -12.21 -51.27
CA PHE A 30 -34.97 -13.67 -51.10
C PHE A 30 -35.43 -14.14 -49.71
N GLY A 31 -36.57 -13.62 -49.23
CA GLY A 31 -37.08 -13.90 -47.87
C GLY A 31 -37.65 -15.32 -47.64
N THR A 32 -37.99 -16.05 -48.70
CA THR A 32 -38.64 -17.38 -48.59
C THR A 32 -37.67 -18.55 -48.54
N TRP A 33 -36.41 -18.36 -48.97
CA TRP A 33 -35.40 -19.42 -48.96
C TRP A 33 -34.73 -19.60 -47.58
N VAL A 34 -34.46 -18.50 -46.85
CA VAL A 34 -33.88 -18.56 -45.49
C VAL A 34 -34.84 -19.20 -44.47
N ARG A 35 -36.15 -19.14 -44.72
CA ARG A 35 -37.17 -19.68 -43.82
C ARG A 35 -37.34 -21.20 -43.93
N ASN A 36 -37.05 -21.81 -45.10
CA ASN A 36 -37.26 -23.25 -45.31
C ASN A 36 -36.09 -24.14 -44.86
N GLU A 37 -34.87 -23.61 -44.84
CA GLU A 37 -33.71 -24.41 -44.38
C GLU A 37 -33.60 -24.46 -42.85
N MET A 38 -34.19 -23.49 -42.13
CA MET A 38 -34.34 -23.56 -40.68
C MET A 38 -35.41 -24.56 -40.21
N ILE A 39 -36.29 -25.05 -41.10
CA ILE A 39 -37.38 -25.96 -40.73
C ILE A 39 -37.00 -27.44 -40.94
N LYS A 40 -36.03 -27.76 -41.81
CA LYS A 40 -35.67 -29.17 -42.13
C LYS A 40 -34.73 -29.86 -41.14
N THR A 41 -34.14 -29.16 -40.17
CA THR A 41 -33.28 -29.80 -39.15
C THR A 41 -34.03 -30.30 -37.91
N ASN A 42 -35.34 -30.02 -37.77
CA ASN A 42 -36.08 -30.35 -36.54
C ASN A 42 -37.01 -31.58 -36.61
N ASP A 43 -37.22 -32.18 -37.79
CA ASP A 43 -38.23 -33.25 -37.96
C ASP A 43 -37.71 -34.69 -37.79
N SER A 44 -36.43 -34.90 -37.43
CA SER A 44 -35.86 -36.25 -37.25
C SER A 44 -35.55 -36.64 -35.79
N LEU A 45 -35.96 -35.84 -34.80
CA LEU A 45 -35.72 -36.14 -33.38
C LEU A 45 -36.97 -36.56 -32.57
N VAL A 46 -38.14 -36.68 -33.20
CA VAL A 46 -39.39 -37.04 -32.49
C VAL A 46 -39.74 -38.51 -32.70
N ALA A 47 -38.91 -39.40 -32.15
CA ALA A 47 -39.26 -40.80 -31.90
C ALA A 47 -38.32 -41.42 -30.84
N ALA A 48 -38.32 -40.86 -29.64
CA ALA A 48 -37.81 -41.50 -28.42
C ALA A 48 -38.87 -41.31 -27.32
N PRO A 49 -39.06 -42.29 -26.42
CA PRO A 49 -40.24 -42.35 -25.57
C PRO A 49 -40.34 -41.12 -24.69
N LEU A 50 -41.58 -40.62 -24.51
CA LEU A 50 -41.97 -39.48 -23.67
C LEU A 50 -41.70 -39.67 -22.16
N GLY A 51 -40.81 -40.60 -21.78
CA GLY A 51 -40.29 -40.80 -20.43
C GLY A 51 -38.78 -40.53 -20.29
N ALA A 52 -38.09 -40.08 -21.35
CA ALA A 52 -36.62 -39.90 -21.35
C ALA A 52 -36.11 -38.48 -21.67
N LEU A 53 -36.97 -37.45 -21.64
CA LEU A 53 -36.57 -36.03 -21.79
C LEU A 53 -37.03 -35.15 -20.62
N SER A 54 -37.18 -35.75 -19.43
CA SER A 54 -37.28 -35.00 -18.16
C SER A 54 -36.17 -35.41 -17.20
N GLU A 55 -34.94 -35.59 -17.69
CA GLU A 55 -33.79 -35.20 -16.88
C GLU A 55 -33.65 -33.68 -17.04
N ILE A 56 -34.47 -32.95 -16.27
CA ILE A 56 -34.07 -31.60 -15.86
C ILE A 56 -32.70 -31.80 -15.24
N ALA A 57 -31.63 -31.27 -15.84
CA ALA A 57 -30.33 -31.23 -15.20
C ALA A 57 -30.56 -30.65 -13.80
N GLN A 58 -30.55 -31.51 -12.78
CA GLN A 58 -30.80 -31.09 -11.41
C GLN A 58 -29.69 -30.12 -11.10
N GLY A 59 -30.04 -28.84 -10.95
CA GLY A 59 -29.09 -27.82 -10.57
C GLY A 59 -28.41 -28.22 -9.26
N THR A 60 -27.14 -27.90 -9.10
CA THR A 60 -26.45 -28.02 -7.82
C THR A 60 -26.45 -26.67 -7.11
N ILE A 61 -26.33 -26.68 -5.79
CA ILE A 61 -26.03 -25.50 -4.99
C ILE A 61 -24.86 -25.90 -4.10
N THR A 62 -23.82 -25.07 -4.01
CA THR A 62 -22.61 -25.31 -3.21
C THR A 62 -22.40 -24.13 -2.28
N LEU A 63 -22.38 -24.35 -0.96
CA LEU A 63 -22.10 -23.33 0.03
C LEU A 63 -20.59 -23.11 0.13
N SER A 64 -20.15 -21.87 -0.05
CA SER A 64 -18.72 -21.51 0.04
C SER A 64 -18.37 -20.75 1.32
N SER A 65 -19.35 -20.08 1.95
CA SER A 65 -19.17 -19.43 3.25
C SER A 65 -20.52 -19.26 3.97
N PRO A 66 -20.60 -19.50 5.30
CA PRO A 66 -19.55 -20.05 6.15
C PRO A 66 -19.30 -21.52 5.82
N ASN A 67 -18.05 -21.96 5.93
CA ASN A 67 -17.65 -23.34 5.66
C ASN A 67 -16.90 -24.00 6.84
N GLY A 68 -16.65 -23.27 7.94
CA GLY A 68 -16.02 -23.80 9.13
C GLY A 68 -15.14 -22.79 9.88
N GLU A 69 -15.07 -22.95 11.21
CA GLU A 69 -14.19 -22.20 12.12
C GLU A 69 -14.48 -20.69 12.23
N GLU A 70 -15.48 -20.16 11.49
CA GLU A 70 -15.86 -18.76 11.63
C GLU A 70 -16.44 -18.45 13.01
N ILE A 71 -16.27 -17.19 13.44
CA ILE A 71 -16.78 -16.69 14.71
C ILE A 71 -17.69 -15.50 14.43
N TRP A 72 -18.99 -15.68 14.65
CA TRP A 72 -20.02 -14.66 14.42
C TRP A 72 -20.54 -14.12 15.75
N ALA A 73 -20.82 -12.82 15.81
CA ALA A 73 -21.36 -12.20 17.01
C ALA A 73 -22.90 -12.11 16.93
N PRO A 74 -23.64 -12.27 18.04
CA PRO A 74 -25.04 -11.87 18.08
C PRO A 74 -25.18 -10.38 17.74
N GLY A 75 -26.03 -10.04 16.77
CA GLY A 75 -26.28 -8.68 16.31
C GLY A 75 -25.41 -8.22 15.13
N SER A 76 -24.46 -9.02 14.64
CA SER A 76 -23.64 -8.69 13.47
C SER A 76 -24.26 -9.19 12.16
N THR A 77 -23.79 -8.64 11.04
CA THR A 77 -24.21 -9.04 9.69
C THR A 77 -23.09 -9.82 9.03
N HIS A 78 -23.38 -11.03 8.54
CA HIS A 78 -22.43 -11.89 7.84
C HIS A 78 -22.96 -12.28 6.46
N ALA A 79 -22.06 -12.40 5.49
CA ALA A 79 -22.39 -12.92 4.17
C ALA A 79 -22.47 -14.44 4.21
N ILE A 80 -23.51 -14.99 3.60
CA ILE A 80 -23.67 -16.40 3.27
C ILE A 80 -23.53 -16.48 1.76
N ILE A 81 -22.53 -17.19 1.27
CA ILE A 81 -22.11 -17.18 -0.14
C ILE A 81 -22.24 -18.58 -0.70
N TRP A 82 -22.81 -18.71 -1.89
CA TRP A 82 -22.98 -19.99 -2.58
C TRP A 82 -22.75 -19.86 -4.08
N GLU A 83 -22.44 -20.98 -4.71
CA GLU A 83 -22.45 -21.17 -6.14
C GLU A 83 -23.64 -22.07 -6.52
N PHE A 84 -24.13 -21.96 -7.75
CA PHE A 84 -25.17 -22.86 -8.25
C PHE A 84 -24.97 -23.18 -9.72
N THR A 85 -25.54 -24.31 -10.16
CA THR A 85 -25.67 -24.68 -11.56
C THR A 85 -27.14 -24.96 -11.89
N GLY A 86 -27.55 -24.88 -13.16
CA GLY A 86 -28.94 -25.09 -13.55
C GLY A 86 -29.86 -23.91 -13.14
N ASN A 87 -31.13 -24.18 -12.82
CA ASN A 87 -32.13 -23.15 -12.47
C ASN A 87 -32.87 -23.45 -11.15
N PRO A 88 -32.22 -23.31 -9.98
CA PRO A 88 -32.91 -23.28 -8.70
C PRO A 88 -33.45 -21.86 -8.49
N ALA A 89 -34.58 -21.51 -9.10
CA ALA A 89 -35.11 -20.14 -9.12
C ALA A 89 -34.95 -19.33 -7.81
N ASP A 90 -35.22 -19.96 -6.66
CA ASP A 90 -34.98 -19.43 -5.32
C ASP A 90 -34.41 -20.49 -4.35
N ILE A 91 -33.69 -20.05 -3.33
CA ILE A 91 -33.17 -20.88 -2.23
C ILE A 91 -33.70 -20.43 -0.85
N LYS A 92 -33.72 -21.38 0.07
CA LYS A 92 -33.96 -21.22 1.51
C LYS A 92 -32.64 -21.39 2.24
N ILE A 93 -32.42 -20.57 3.27
CA ILE A 93 -31.23 -20.63 4.14
C ILE A 93 -31.68 -20.89 5.58
N ASP A 94 -31.18 -21.97 6.18
CA ASP A 94 -31.43 -22.39 7.56
C ASP A 94 -30.14 -22.39 8.38
N LEU A 95 -30.24 -21.99 9.65
CA LEU A 95 -29.23 -22.14 10.68
C LEU A 95 -29.50 -23.43 11.45
N PHE A 96 -28.53 -24.33 11.51
CA PHE A 96 -28.55 -25.56 12.30
C PHE A 96 -27.67 -25.40 13.54
N LYS A 97 -28.10 -26.00 14.66
CA LYS A 97 -27.30 -26.19 15.87
C LYS A 97 -27.17 -27.68 16.13
N GLY A 98 -25.96 -28.22 16.06
CA GLY A 98 -25.74 -29.66 15.91
C GLY A 98 -26.51 -30.19 14.70
N ASN A 99 -27.41 -31.17 14.91
CA ASN A 99 -28.19 -31.80 13.84
C ASN A 99 -29.65 -31.31 13.76
N LYS A 100 -29.99 -30.18 14.39
CA LYS A 100 -31.36 -29.64 14.41
C LYS A 100 -31.43 -28.23 13.84
N VAL A 101 -32.49 -27.93 13.10
CA VAL A 101 -32.78 -26.56 12.66
C VAL A 101 -32.98 -25.67 13.89
N SER A 102 -32.10 -24.69 14.06
CA SER A 102 -32.22 -23.65 15.08
C SER A 102 -33.14 -22.53 14.60
N ARG A 103 -33.02 -22.11 13.33
CA ARG A 103 -33.77 -20.98 12.76
C ARG A 103 -33.77 -21.03 11.23
N THR A 104 -34.86 -20.64 10.60
CA THR A 104 -34.86 -20.26 9.18
C THR A 104 -34.45 -18.80 9.04
N ILE A 105 -33.32 -18.57 8.36
CA ILE A 105 -32.75 -17.23 8.13
C ILE A 105 -33.56 -16.50 7.07
N ILE A 106 -33.81 -17.15 5.93
CA ILE A 106 -34.70 -16.66 4.89
C ILE A 106 -35.38 -17.83 4.17
N ARG A 107 -36.68 -17.67 3.86
CA ARG A 107 -37.51 -18.72 3.25
C ARG A 107 -37.37 -18.82 1.73
N SER A 108 -37.06 -17.71 1.06
CA SER A 108 -36.88 -17.63 -0.38
C SER A 108 -35.99 -16.43 -0.70
N THR A 109 -34.91 -16.64 -1.43
CA THR A 109 -34.06 -15.60 -2.02
C THR A 109 -33.52 -16.13 -3.35
N SER A 110 -33.35 -15.26 -4.34
CA SER A 110 -32.92 -15.69 -5.67
C SER A 110 -31.53 -16.33 -5.60
N ALA A 111 -31.38 -17.52 -6.19
CA ALA A 111 -30.08 -18.20 -6.22
C ALA A 111 -29.02 -17.39 -7.00
N ASP A 112 -29.46 -16.61 -8.00
CA ASP A 112 -28.63 -15.79 -8.88
C ASP A 112 -27.84 -14.70 -8.14
N THR A 113 -28.22 -14.35 -6.91
CA THR A 113 -27.45 -13.37 -6.12
C THR A 113 -26.10 -13.92 -5.70
N GLY A 114 -25.96 -15.25 -5.51
CA GLY A 114 -24.74 -15.90 -5.01
C GLY A 114 -24.33 -15.48 -3.59
N ILE A 115 -25.11 -14.61 -2.95
CA ILE A 115 -24.83 -14.03 -1.64
C ILE A 115 -26.12 -13.62 -0.93
N TYR A 116 -26.15 -13.80 0.38
CA TYR A 116 -27.17 -13.29 1.28
C TYR A 116 -26.55 -12.75 2.56
N TYR A 117 -26.88 -11.51 2.93
CA TYR A 117 -26.42 -10.93 4.18
C TYR A 117 -27.38 -11.28 5.32
N TRP A 118 -26.94 -12.16 6.22
CA TRP A 118 -27.69 -12.52 7.42
C TRP A 118 -27.33 -11.60 8.59
N ASN A 119 -28.32 -10.89 9.13
CA ASN A 119 -28.23 -10.24 10.43
C ASN A 119 -28.51 -11.28 11.53
N VAL A 120 -27.45 -11.69 12.24
CA VAL A 120 -27.55 -12.61 13.36
C VAL A 120 -28.35 -11.93 14.47
N PRO A 121 -29.49 -12.49 14.94
CA PRO A 121 -30.26 -11.84 15.99
C PRO A 121 -29.44 -11.63 17.26
N SER A 122 -29.58 -10.47 17.90
CA SER A 122 -28.87 -10.15 19.16
C SER A 122 -29.17 -11.13 20.31
N GLY A 123 -30.33 -11.80 20.25
CA GLY A 123 -30.72 -12.89 21.17
C GLY A 123 -30.32 -14.29 20.70
N GLN A 124 -29.52 -14.44 19.64
CA GLN A 124 -29.09 -15.76 19.16
C GLN A 124 -28.24 -16.45 20.24
N THR A 125 -28.54 -17.72 20.51
CA THR A 125 -27.87 -18.48 21.56
C THR A 125 -26.38 -18.65 21.25
N ILE A 126 -25.54 -18.47 22.25
CA ILE A 126 -24.09 -18.66 22.09
C ILE A 126 -23.75 -20.15 22.02
N SER A 127 -22.95 -20.57 21.05
CA SER A 127 -22.48 -21.94 20.85
C SER A 127 -21.38 -22.02 19.78
N ASP A 128 -20.66 -23.13 19.74
CA ASP A 128 -19.60 -23.45 18.77
C ASP A 128 -19.98 -24.54 17.75
N ASP A 129 -21.24 -24.99 17.76
CA ASP A 129 -21.76 -26.11 16.99
C ASP A 129 -22.79 -25.69 15.92
N TYR A 130 -22.63 -24.53 15.28
CA TYR A 130 -23.54 -24.05 14.24
C TYR A 130 -23.11 -24.48 12.83
N LYS A 131 -24.10 -24.70 11.94
CA LYS A 131 -23.91 -24.87 10.49
C LYS A 131 -24.96 -24.07 9.72
N ILE A 132 -24.60 -23.59 8.53
CA ILE A 132 -25.56 -23.08 7.56
C ILE A 132 -25.93 -24.21 6.62
N VAL A 133 -27.23 -24.33 6.33
CA VAL A 133 -27.76 -25.26 5.33
C VAL A 133 -28.56 -24.45 4.33
N ILE A 134 -28.21 -24.60 3.06
CA ILE A 134 -28.93 -23.99 1.94
C ILE A 134 -29.65 -25.08 1.15
N SER A 135 -30.87 -24.79 0.72
CA SER A 135 -31.70 -25.74 -0.04
C SER A 135 -32.53 -25.00 -1.07
N SER A 136 -32.78 -25.58 -2.24
CA SER A 136 -33.73 -25.00 -3.20
C SER A 136 -35.13 -24.88 -2.58
N ALA A 137 -35.78 -23.73 -2.77
CA ALA A 137 -37.12 -23.45 -2.26
C ALA A 137 -38.20 -24.27 -2.98
N SER A 138 -37.95 -24.70 -4.23
CA SER A 138 -38.87 -25.51 -5.04
C SER A 138 -38.55 -27.01 -5.01
N ASN A 139 -37.28 -27.39 -4.82
CA ASN A 139 -36.88 -28.79 -4.70
C ASN A 139 -35.86 -29.02 -3.56
N PRO A 140 -36.30 -29.37 -2.34
CA PRO A 140 -35.42 -29.54 -1.18
C PRO A 140 -34.35 -30.65 -1.30
N THR A 141 -34.39 -31.51 -2.34
CA THR A 141 -33.32 -32.50 -2.57
C THR A 141 -32.03 -31.84 -3.08
N ILE A 142 -32.11 -30.61 -3.59
CA ILE A 142 -30.94 -29.79 -3.94
C ILE A 142 -30.59 -28.98 -2.70
N THR A 143 -29.56 -29.42 -1.97
CA THR A 143 -29.15 -28.80 -0.71
C THR A 143 -27.65 -28.98 -0.50
N ASP A 144 -27.06 -28.05 0.23
CA ASP A 144 -25.69 -28.15 0.70
C ASP A 144 -25.56 -27.52 2.09
N SER A 145 -24.48 -27.82 2.80
CA SER A 145 -24.23 -27.37 4.16
C SER A 145 -22.76 -27.04 4.40
N SER A 146 -22.49 -26.17 5.37
CA SER A 146 -21.11 -25.91 5.81
C SER A 146 -20.37 -27.21 6.13
N ASP A 147 -19.14 -27.33 5.63
CA ASP A 147 -18.28 -28.51 5.80
C ASP A 147 -17.99 -28.77 7.29
N SER A 148 -17.62 -27.72 8.02
CA SER A 148 -17.35 -27.75 9.47
C SER A 148 -18.27 -26.84 10.28
N PHE A 149 -18.20 -26.95 11.61
CA PHE A 149 -18.95 -26.07 12.50
C PHE A 149 -18.34 -24.67 12.56
N PHE A 150 -19.18 -23.66 12.71
CA PHE A 150 -18.79 -22.30 13.07
C PHE A 150 -19.42 -21.93 14.42
N SER A 151 -18.91 -20.87 15.06
CA SER A 151 -19.37 -20.43 16.36
C SER A 151 -20.16 -19.12 16.30
N ILE A 152 -21.20 -19.03 17.12
CA ILE A 152 -21.86 -17.76 17.45
C ILE A 152 -21.55 -17.49 18.91
N ASN A 153 -20.76 -16.48 19.24
CA ASN A 153 -20.41 -16.17 20.62
C ASN A 153 -20.45 -14.67 20.90
N ARG A 154 -20.58 -14.29 22.18
CA ARG A 154 -20.38 -12.88 22.57
C ARG A 154 -18.90 -12.60 22.43
N ASN A 155 -18.49 -12.14 21.27
CA ASN A 155 -17.22 -11.44 21.12
C ASN A 155 -17.20 -10.35 22.18
N THR A 156 -16.30 -10.47 23.15
CA THR A 156 -15.87 -9.35 23.97
C THR A 156 -15.09 -8.41 23.05
N GLY A 157 -15.82 -7.68 22.21
CA GLY A 157 -15.39 -6.61 21.30
C GLY A 157 -14.37 -7.01 20.23
N THR A 158 -14.83 -7.28 19.00
CA THR A 158 -14.06 -7.04 17.76
C THR A 158 -15.01 -7.02 16.56
N GLU A 159 -15.02 -5.92 15.82
CA GLU A 159 -15.70 -5.74 14.53
C GLU A 159 -15.20 -6.77 13.50
N SER A 160 -15.98 -7.11 12.47
CA SER A 160 -15.44 -7.86 11.33
C SER A 160 -14.32 -7.05 10.69
N VAL A 161 -13.09 -7.50 10.92
CA VAL A 161 -11.83 -6.97 10.38
C VAL A 161 -11.81 -7.22 8.86
N VAL A 162 -12.01 -6.19 8.05
CA VAL A 162 -11.92 -6.24 6.59
C VAL A 162 -10.52 -5.80 6.19
N ASP A 163 -9.73 -6.76 5.74
CA ASP A 163 -8.42 -6.53 5.16
C ASP A 163 -8.53 -6.11 3.69
N TYR A 164 -7.60 -5.27 3.25
CA TYR A 164 -7.40 -4.96 1.84
C TYR A 164 -6.12 -5.67 1.36
N ILE A 165 -6.25 -6.73 0.57
CA ILE A 165 -5.14 -7.60 0.19
C ILE A 165 -4.60 -7.21 -1.18
N ILE A 166 -3.28 -7.05 -1.27
CA ILE A 166 -2.52 -6.88 -2.52
C ILE A 166 -1.56 -8.06 -2.65
N ASN A 167 -1.88 -9.00 -3.53
CA ASN A 167 -1.18 -10.28 -3.68
C ASN A 167 -0.63 -10.52 -5.09
N THR A 168 -0.64 -9.50 -5.94
CA THR A 168 -0.05 -9.56 -7.28
C THR A 168 1.27 -8.78 -7.29
N PRO A 169 2.40 -9.39 -7.68
CA PRO A 169 3.66 -8.67 -7.81
C PRO A 169 3.57 -7.49 -8.78
N ASP A 170 4.46 -6.52 -8.62
CA ASP A 170 4.54 -5.31 -9.47
C ASP A 170 3.27 -4.45 -9.48
N SER A 171 2.33 -4.69 -8.55
CA SER A 171 1.09 -3.91 -8.46
C SER A 171 1.37 -2.45 -8.14
N LEU A 172 0.71 -1.55 -8.89
CA LEU A 172 0.68 -0.12 -8.60
C LEU A 172 -0.71 0.28 -8.09
N ILE A 173 -0.81 0.67 -6.83
CA ILE A 173 -1.99 1.29 -6.26
C ILE A 173 -1.74 2.78 -6.12
N LYS A 174 -2.50 3.59 -6.84
CA LYS A 174 -2.26 5.02 -6.94
C LYS A 174 -3.53 5.84 -6.72
N ASP A 175 -3.38 7.02 -6.09
CA ASP A 175 -4.43 8.04 -5.92
C ASP A 175 -5.71 7.50 -5.28
N LYS A 176 -5.55 6.65 -4.26
CA LYS A 176 -6.66 5.87 -3.68
C LYS A 176 -6.81 6.10 -2.19
N THR A 177 -8.05 6.28 -1.74
CA THR A 177 -8.41 6.15 -0.32
C THR A 177 -8.87 4.73 -0.05
N ILE A 178 -8.27 4.08 0.94
CA ILE A 178 -8.53 2.72 1.39
C ILE A 178 -8.99 2.81 2.85
N THR A 179 -10.20 2.33 3.12
CA THR A 179 -10.76 2.29 4.48
C THR A 179 -10.86 0.83 4.91
N VAL A 180 -10.30 0.48 6.06
CA VAL A 180 -10.19 -0.91 6.55
C VAL A 180 -10.56 -1.00 8.03
N SER A 181 -11.34 -2.02 8.42
CA SER A 181 -11.47 -2.44 9.81
C SER A 181 -10.40 -3.45 10.21
N GLY A 182 -9.66 -3.98 9.23
CA GLY A 182 -8.39 -4.67 9.41
C GLY A 182 -7.21 -3.90 8.84
N SER A 183 -6.34 -4.57 8.10
CA SER A 183 -5.10 -4.01 7.59
C SER A 183 -5.05 -3.99 6.07
N VAL A 184 -4.24 -3.11 5.51
CA VAL A 184 -3.79 -3.26 4.11
C VAL A 184 -2.67 -4.30 4.11
N ILE A 185 -2.96 -5.51 3.60
CA ILE A 185 -2.02 -6.63 3.55
C ILE A 185 -1.26 -6.61 2.23
N ILE A 186 0.06 -6.49 2.30
CA ILE A 186 0.97 -6.67 1.17
C ILE A 186 1.48 -8.10 1.22
N ALA A 187 1.09 -8.89 0.22
CA ALA A 187 1.38 -10.32 0.10
C ALA A 187 2.14 -10.67 -1.21
N ALA A 188 2.75 -9.66 -1.84
CA ALA A 188 3.57 -9.84 -3.03
C ALA A 188 4.70 -8.79 -3.11
N ASP A 189 5.77 -9.13 -3.82
CA ASP A 189 6.94 -8.29 -4.00
C ASP A 189 6.71 -7.15 -5.00
N ASN A 190 7.60 -6.15 -4.97
CA ASN A 190 7.63 -5.02 -5.91
C ASN A 190 6.33 -4.20 -5.97
N VAL A 191 5.49 -4.27 -4.93
CA VAL A 191 4.25 -3.49 -4.84
C VAL A 191 4.60 -2.01 -4.63
N THR A 192 3.92 -1.13 -5.36
CA THR A 192 4.02 0.32 -5.20
C THR A 192 2.69 0.91 -4.74
N LEU A 193 2.69 1.60 -3.60
CA LEU A 193 1.60 2.43 -3.13
C LEU A 193 1.99 3.90 -3.31
N GLN A 194 1.19 4.66 -4.04
CA GLN A 194 1.50 6.04 -4.37
C GLN A 194 0.30 6.97 -4.15
N ASN A 195 0.49 8.03 -3.37
CA ASN A 195 -0.57 8.99 -3.04
C ASN A 195 -1.83 8.28 -2.50
N VAL A 196 -1.64 7.43 -1.50
CA VAL A 196 -2.72 6.65 -0.90
C VAL A 196 -3.09 7.19 0.48
N ALA A 197 -4.37 7.16 0.80
CA ALA A 197 -4.86 7.44 2.15
C ALA A 197 -5.43 6.16 2.76
N ILE A 198 -4.88 5.72 3.88
CA ILE A 198 -5.33 4.55 4.63
C ILE A 198 -6.02 5.02 5.91
N ILE A 199 -7.29 4.63 6.04
CA ILE A 199 -8.13 5.00 7.17
C ILE A 199 -8.55 3.71 7.88
N CYS A 200 -7.96 3.48 9.04
CA CYS A 200 -8.38 2.39 9.92
C CYS A 200 -9.65 2.82 10.66
N THR A 201 -10.68 1.97 10.65
CA THR A 201 -11.97 2.25 11.30
C THR A 201 -12.15 1.55 12.65
N GLY A 202 -11.28 0.58 12.96
CA GLY A 202 -11.26 -0.11 14.24
C GLY A 202 -10.11 0.36 15.14
N ASP A 203 -10.12 -0.08 16.39
CA ASP A 203 -9.02 0.10 17.35
C ASP A 203 -8.41 -1.24 17.78
N ALA A 204 -8.60 -2.29 16.97
CA ALA A 204 -8.16 -3.64 17.28
C ALA A 204 -6.62 -3.67 17.50
N PRO A 205 -6.14 -4.32 18.57
CA PRO A 205 -4.74 -4.24 18.99
C PRO A 205 -3.75 -4.92 18.03
N ASP A 206 -4.26 -5.64 17.03
CA ASP A 206 -3.55 -6.30 15.94
C ASP A 206 -3.70 -5.58 14.59
N GLN A 207 -4.50 -4.52 14.52
CA GLN A 207 -4.75 -3.76 13.30
C GLN A 207 -3.62 -2.80 12.96
N ASP A 208 -2.81 -3.17 11.97
CA ASP A 208 -1.83 -2.28 11.35
C ASP A 208 -2.49 -1.49 10.20
N GLY A 209 -1.98 -0.30 9.87
CA GLY A 209 -2.42 0.41 8.66
C GLY A 209 -1.99 -0.32 7.39
N ILE A 210 -0.70 -0.58 7.27
CA ILE A 210 -0.08 -1.44 6.25
C ILE A 210 0.67 -2.55 6.96
N ARG A 211 0.46 -3.79 6.51
CA ARG A 211 1.15 -4.98 7.00
C ARG A 211 1.80 -5.72 5.84
N ALA A 212 3.11 -5.88 5.90
CA ALA A 212 3.89 -6.59 4.89
C ALA A 212 4.78 -7.63 5.58
N VAL A 213 4.62 -8.91 5.22
CA VAL A 213 5.36 -10.01 5.87
C VAL A 213 5.91 -10.94 4.80
N GLY A 214 7.22 -11.16 4.79
CA GLY A 214 7.84 -12.08 3.83
C GLY A 214 7.83 -11.54 2.40
N VAL A 215 7.81 -10.22 2.21
CA VAL A 215 7.82 -9.57 0.90
C VAL A 215 9.01 -8.64 0.77
N ASP A 216 9.47 -8.42 -0.45
CA ASP A 216 10.58 -7.54 -0.79
C ASP A 216 10.13 -6.35 -1.66
N ASN A 217 10.92 -5.28 -1.62
CA ASN A 217 10.80 -4.13 -2.55
C ASN A 217 9.44 -3.41 -2.53
N LEU A 218 8.70 -3.44 -1.42
CA LEU A 218 7.55 -2.56 -1.20
C LEU A 218 7.98 -1.08 -1.31
N LYS A 219 7.32 -0.34 -2.20
CA LYS A 219 7.50 1.10 -2.38
C LYS A 219 6.27 1.83 -1.88
N ILE A 220 6.47 2.78 -0.98
CA ILE A 220 5.40 3.68 -0.51
C ILE A 220 5.82 5.09 -0.81
N ARG A 221 4.93 5.87 -1.42
CA ARG A 221 5.11 7.28 -1.78
C ARG A 221 3.89 8.09 -1.39
N LEU A 222 4.09 9.18 -0.67
CA LEU A 222 3.04 10.16 -0.35
C LEU A 222 1.82 9.50 0.33
N ALA A 223 2.03 8.73 1.38
CA ALA A 223 0.95 8.03 2.06
C ALA A 223 0.41 8.78 3.30
N SER A 224 -0.89 8.73 3.54
CA SER A 224 -1.50 9.20 4.79
C SER A 224 -2.16 8.04 5.50
N ILE A 225 -1.67 7.66 6.67
CA ILE A 225 -2.18 6.52 7.45
C ILE A 225 -2.70 7.03 8.79
N ARG A 226 -3.94 6.69 9.13
CA ARG A 226 -4.54 7.15 10.38
C ARG A 226 -5.50 6.17 11.04
N GLY A 227 -5.51 6.24 12.38
CA GLY A 227 -6.55 5.63 13.22
C GLY A 227 -6.37 4.14 13.49
N CYS A 228 -5.16 3.60 13.34
CA CYS A 228 -4.94 2.14 13.40
C CYS A 228 -4.64 1.68 14.83
N GLY A 229 -5.28 0.59 15.27
CA GLY A 229 -5.17 0.11 16.64
C GLY A 229 -3.78 -0.39 17.07
N ARG A 230 -2.90 -0.70 16.12
CA ARG A 230 -1.52 -1.15 16.35
C ARG A 230 -0.48 -0.24 15.70
N HIS A 231 0.16 -0.65 14.60
CA HIS A 231 1.17 0.15 13.90
C HIS A 231 0.55 0.93 12.74
N GLY A 232 1.24 1.98 12.27
CA GLY A 232 0.89 2.57 10.97
C GLY A 232 1.37 1.68 9.83
N ILE A 233 2.65 1.31 9.88
CA ILE A 233 3.30 0.39 8.95
C ILE A 233 4.03 -0.68 9.78
N TYR A 234 3.74 -1.94 9.50
CA TYR A 234 4.43 -3.09 10.06
C TYR A 234 5.06 -3.91 8.94
N LEU A 235 6.37 -4.06 8.99
CA LEU A 235 7.18 -4.83 8.03
C LEU A 235 7.87 -5.95 8.78
N LYS A 236 7.85 -7.15 8.20
CA LYS A 236 8.52 -8.31 8.80
C LYS A 236 9.17 -9.20 7.75
N ASN A 237 10.39 -9.68 8.03
CA ASN A 237 11.09 -10.67 7.20
C ASN A 237 11.13 -10.25 5.72
N GLY A 238 11.65 -9.06 5.43
CA GLY A 238 11.62 -8.48 4.10
C GLY A 238 12.77 -7.49 3.90
N SER A 239 13.03 -7.10 2.67
CA SER A 239 14.19 -6.29 2.33
C SER A 239 13.94 -5.32 1.17
N GLY A 240 14.82 -4.33 1.06
CA GLY A 240 14.82 -3.41 -0.08
C GLY A 240 13.58 -2.50 -0.14
N HIS A 241 12.88 -2.32 0.96
CA HIS A 241 11.72 -1.45 1.01
C HIS A 241 12.14 0.01 0.84
N ASP A 242 11.30 0.77 0.16
CA ASP A 242 11.55 2.16 -0.12
C ASP A 242 10.31 2.95 0.28
N ILE A 243 10.32 3.49 1.49
CA ILE A 243 9.16 4.04 2.17
C ILE A 243 9.41 5.53 2.32
N ALA A 244 8.99 6.28 1.31
CA ALA A 244 9.24 7.70 1.26
C ALA A 244 7.94 8.46 1.38
N GLU A 245 7.97 9.49 2.21
CA GLU A 245 6.97 10.54 2.36
C GLU A 245 5.61 10.05 2.82
N GLY A 246 5.18 10.64 3.91
CA GLY A 246 3.83 10.43 4.38
C GLY A 246 3.64 10.95 5.77
N ILE A 247 2.42 10.73 6.24
CA ILE A 247 2.03 11.06 7.60
C ILE A 247 1.38 9.83 8.24
N ILE A 248 1.83 9.50 9.44
CA ILE A 248 1.19 8.47 10.28
C ILE A 248 0.73 9.12 11.57
N ALA A 249 -0.57 9.05 11.82
CA ALA A 249 -1.19 9.65 13.00
C ALA A 249 -2.20 8.73 13.67
N LYS A 250 -2.40 8.91 14.99
CA LYS A 250 -3.39 8.15 15.78
C LYS A 250 -3.21 6.63 15.65
N VAL A 251 -2.04 6.13 16.01
CA VAL A 251 -1.73 4.70 16.06
C VAL A 251 -1.58 4.22 17.51
N GLY A 252 -1.87 2.95 17.79
CA GLY A 252 -1.82 2.40 19.14
C GLY A 252 -0.42 2.01 19.64
N LYS A 253 0.54 1.81 18.73
CA LYS A 253 1.95 1.45 18.96
C LYS A 253 2.89 2.32 18.12
N GLU A 254 4.09 1.84 17.80
CA GLU A 254 5.03 2.50 16.90
C GLU A 254 4.38 2.81 15.55
N ALA A 255 4.67 3.98 14.99
CA ALA A 255 4.18 4.39 13.68
C ALA A 255 4.73 3.47 12.58
N VAL A 256 6.01 3.11 12.67
CA VAL A 256 6.68 2.22 11.74
C VAL A 256 7.49 1.18 12.52
N MET A 257 7.31 -0.10 12.17
CA MET A 257 8.02 -1.23 12.79
C MET A 257 8.74 -2.03 11.71
N PHE A 258 10.06 -2.14 11.85
CA PHE A 258 10.94 -3.00 11.08
C PHE A 258 11.30 -4.19 11.97
N ASP A 259 10.83 -5.38 11.59
CA ASP A 259 10.99 -6.62 12.35
C ASP A 259 11.73 -7.66 11.49
N ASN A 260 13.04 -7.82 11.71
CA ASN A 260 13.92 -8.57 10.82
C ASN A 260 13.79 -8.06 9.36
N VAL A 261 14.05 -6.77 9.17
CA VAL A 261 13.95 -6.08 7.88
C VAL A 261 15.27 -5.43 7.54
N ASP A 262 15.70 -5.56 6.29
CA ASP A 262 17.05 -5.15 5.89
C ASP A 262 17.09 -4.25 4.67
N ASN A 263 18.19 -3.49 4.55
CA ASN A 263 18.50 -2.65 3.38
C ASN A 263 17.34 -1.75 2.92
N SER A 264 16.53 -1.27 3.87
CA SER A 264 15.30 -0.53 3.60
C SER A 264 15.42 0.93 3.98
N TRP A 265 14.57 1.76 3.39
CA TRP A 265 14.62 3.23 3.51
C TRP A 265 13.30 3.77 4.06
N LEU A 266 13.38 4.66 5.05
CA LEU A 266 12.26 5.43 5.58
C LEU A 266 12.62 6.92 5.53
N ILE A 267 12.00 7.67 4.61
CA ILE A 267 12.47 9.03 4.27
C ILE A 267 11.34 10.04 4.30
N GLY A 268 11.56 11.19 4.94
CA GLY A 268 10.65 12.35 4.78
C GLY A 268 9.27 12.16 5.41
N TRP A 269 9.17 11.37 6.49
CA TRP A 269 7.90 11.10 7.16
C TRP A 269 7.62 12.04 8.33
N GLU A 270 6.35 12.36 8.52
CA GLU A 270 5.82 12.91 9.77
C GLU A 270 5.12 11.81 10.57
N LEU A 271 5.71 11.41 11.68
CA LEU A 271 5.24 10.30 12.51
C LEU A 271 4.78 10.83 13.87
N HIS A 272 3.53 10.53 14.24
CA HIS A 272 2.98 10.88 15.56
C HIS A 272 3.13 9.73 16.56
N ALA A 273 4.01 8.77 16.27
CA ALA A 273 4.51 7.73 17.16
C ALA A 273 5.93 7.32 16.71
N GLY A 274 6.64 6.56 17.54
CA GLY A 274 8.04 6.19 17.29
C GLY A 274 8.25 5.22 16.12
N VAL A 275 9.52 4.98 15.79
CA VAL A 275 9.99 3.95 14.85
C VAL A 275 10.74 2.88 15.63
N ALA A 276 10.54 1.61 15.30
CA ALA A 276 11.27 0.50 15.90
C ALA A 276 11.98 -0.35 14.84
N LEU A 277 13.22 -0.76 15.14
CA LEU A 277 14.03 -1.73 14.39
C LEU A 277 14.37 -2.87 15.33
N THR A 278 13.97 -4.08 14.98
CA THR A 278 14.01 -5.23 15.90
C THR A 278 14.46 -6.51 15.22
N HIS A 279 14.84 -7.50 16.02
CA HIS A 279 15.14 -8.86 15.59
C HIS A 279 16.16 -8.91 14.45
N GLY A 280 17.32 -8.29 14.65
CA GLY A 280 18.41 -8.32 13.69
C GLY A 280 18.27 -7.38 12.49
N SER A 281 17.25 -6.51 12.44
CA SER A 281 17.08 -5.54 11.34
C SER A 281 18.37 -4.76 11.09
N HIS A 282 18.87 -4.76 9.85
CA HIS A 282 20.16 -4.13 9.55
C HIS A 282 20.23 -3.37 8.21
N ASP A 283 21.25 -2.53 8.07
CA ASP A 283 21.47 -1.70 6.88
C ASP A 283 20.27 -0.82 6.47
N ASN A 284 19.36 -0.51 7.41
CA ASN A 284 18.23 0.36 7.14
C ASN A 284 18.58 1.84 7.33
N ARG A 285 17.88 2.72 6.62
CA ARG A 285 18.17 4.15 6.59
C ARG A 285 16.92 4.96 6.88
N ILE A 286 16.92 5.65 8.01
CA ILE A 286 15.84 6.54 8.43
C ILE A 286 16.34 7.98 8.29
N ILE A 287 15.85 8.69 7.29
CA ILE A 287 16.40 9.99 6.87
C ILE A 287 15.31 11.05 6.88
N SER A 288 15.62 12.25 7.38
CA SER A 288 14.72 13.41 7.33
C SER A 288 13.32 13.13 7.90
N THR A 289 13.22 12.29 8.93
CA THR A 289 11.95 11.89 9.55
C THR A 289 11.68 12.70 10.82
N ILE A 290 10.43 13.16 11.02
CA ILE A 290 9.99 13.89 12.22
C ILE A 290 9.19 12.90 13.03
N VAL A 291 9.61 12.71 14.26
CA VAL A 291 8.83 11.98 15.26
C VAL A 291 8.31 13.00 16.26
N ARG A 292 7.00 13.24 16.26
CA ARG A 292 6.37 14.28 17.10
C ARG A 292 6.21 13.93 18.58
N GLY A 293 6.75 12.80 19.02
CA GLY A 293 6.60 12.33 20.39
C GLY A 293 5.33 11.51 20.58
N ASN A 294 5.34 10.69 21.62
CA ASN A 294 4.49 9.51 21.70
C ASN A 294 3.01 9.82 21.75
N GLY A 295 2.30 9.22 20.78
CA GLY A 295 0.88 9.38 20.55
C GLY A 295 0.04 9.28 21.81
N GLN A 296 -1.14 9.89 21.70
CA GLN A 296 -2.20 9.95 22.69
C GLN A 296 -2.83 8.57 23.05
N GLY A 297 -2.09 7.46 22.90
CA GLY A 297 -2.50 6.08 23.15
C GLY A 297 -1.76 5.46 24.34
N LYS A 298 -2.44 4.58 25.09
CA LYS A 298 -1.98 4.03 26.38
C LYS A 298 -0.81 3.03 26.30
N ASN A 299 -0.41 2.58 25.10
CA ASN A 299 0.51 1.43 24.90
C ASN A 299 1.66 1.67 23.88
N THR A 300 1.96 2.93 23.53
CA THR A 300 3.06 3.25 22.60
C THR A 300 4.42 3.09 23.28
N SER A 301 5.44 2.59 22.56
CA SER A 301 6.82 2.56 23.06
C SER A 301 7.22 3.95 23.53
N PRO A 302 7.79 4.12 24.72
CA PRO A 302 8.17 5.43 25.25
C PRO A 302 9.29 6.13 24.46
N TYR A 303 9.79 5.51 23.39
CA TYR A 303 10.94 5.94 22.63
C TYR A 303 10.56 6.37 21.21
N PRO A 304 11.04 7.54 20.72
CA PRO A 304 10.82 7.98 19.34
C PRO A 304 11.52 7.09 18.32
N TYR A 305 12.63 6.48 18.72
CA TYR A 305 13.34 5.44 17.98
C TYR A 305 13.67 4.34 18.97
N TYR A 306 13.41 3.09 18.60
CA TYR A 306 13.81 1.89 19.31
C TYR A 306 14.66 1.01 18.39
N ILE A 307 15.82 0.55 18.84
CA ILE A 307 16.66 -0.38 18.11
C ILE A 307 16.99 -1.52 19.07
N SER A 308 16.70 -2.76 18.70
CA SER A 308 17.04 -3.92 19.52
C SER A 308 18.56 -4.17 19.54
N ALA A 309 19.06 -4.81 20.60
CA ALA A 309 20.49 -5.04 20.79
C ALA A 309 21.16 -5.85 19.65
N ASP A 310 20.40 -6.72 18.97
CA ASP A 310 20.85 -7.54 17.84
C ASP A 310 20.74 -6.84 16.48
N SER A 311 20.08 -5.68 16.39
CA SER A 311 19.97 -4.88 15.16
C SER A 311 21.21 -3.99 15.00
N HIS A 312 21.81 -3.96 13.80
CA HIS A 312 23.10 -3.30 13.54
C HIS A 312 23.15 -2.62 12.16
N SER A 313 24.20 -1.83 11.88
CA SER A 313 24.44 -1.18 10.59
C SER A 313 23.33 -0.24 10.10
N ASN A 314 22.35 0.08 10.95
CA ASN A 314 21.28 1.02 10.60
C ASN A 314 21.77 2.46 10.72
N GLN A 315 21.26 3.34 9.87
CA GLN A 315 21.58 4.76 9.88
C GLN A 315 20.31 5.57 10.15
N ILE A 316 20.33 6.36 11.22
CA ILE A 316 19.32 7.40 11.47
C ILE A 316 20.02 8.73 11.27
N ALA A 317 19.63 9.47 10.23
CA ALA A 317 20.32 10.69 9.85
C ALA A 317 19.34 11.84 9.59
N ARG A 318 19.77 13.07 9.94
CA ARG A 318 19.05 14.32 9.64
C ARG A 318 17.56 14.33 10.07
N SER A 319 17.20 13.45 10.99
CA SER A 319 15.85 13.30 11.52
C SER A 319 15.65 14.19 12.75
N ARG A 320 14.40 14.47 13.09
CA ARG A 320 14.03 15.35 14.21
C ARG A 320 13.05 14.66 15.14
N THR A 321 13.22 14.88 16.43
CA THR A 321 12.24 14.49 17.44
C THR A 321 11.70 15.73 18.15
N ARG A 322 10.37 15.89 18.17
CA ARG A 322 9.65 16.97 18.86
C ARG A 322 9.03 16.50 20.19
N ASP A 323 9.76 15.65 20.91
CA ASP A 323 9.40 15.21 22.26
C ASP A 323 10.44 15.75 23.24
N ASN A 324 9.98 16.33 24.35
CA ASN A 324 10.81 16.87 25.41
C ASN A 324 11.17 15.81 26.47
N SER A 325 10.83 14.53 26.25
CA SER A 325 11.08 13.47 27.23
C SER A 325 12.52 12.94 27.20
N GLN A 326 13.10 12.67 28.39
CA GLN A 326 14.45 12.11 28.55
C GLN A 326 14.62 10.71 27.92
N LYS A 327 13.51 10.07 27.51
CA LYS A 327 13.45 8.69 26.98
C LYS A 327 14.12 8.55 25.61
N ALA A 328 14.00 9.57 24.75
CA ALA A 328 14.65 9.61 23.43
C ALA A 328 16.17 9.39 23.49
N LYS A 329 16.78 9.77 24.61
CA LYS A 329 18.22 9.67 24.82
C LYS A 329 18.66 8.24 25.19
N THR A 330 17.80 7.38 25.75
CA THR A 330 18.19 6.10 26.38
C THR A 330 18.42 4.96 25.38
N VAL A 331 17.69 4.93 24.25
CA VAL A 331 17.76 3.82 23.27
C VAL A 331 19.06 3.82 22.46
N LEU A 332 19.66 4.98 22.20
CA LEU A 332 20.78 5.13 21.27
C LEU A 332 22.10 4.50 21.73
N SER A 333 22.09 3.71 22.80
CA SER A 333 23.28 3.38 23.60
C SER A 333 23.55 1.89 23.81
N GLU A 334 22.84 0.99 23.13
CA GLU A 334 23.01 -0.46 23.33
C GLU A 334 23.79 -1.19 22.23
N ASN A 335 23.77 -0.73 20.97
CA ASN A 335 24.57 -1.33 19.89
C ASN A 335 25.37 -0.27 19.09
N PRO A 336 26.72 -0.31 19.14
CA PRO A 336 27.62 0.66 18.50
C PRO A 336 27.60 0.67 16.98
N ASP A 337 27.09 -0.40 16.36
CA ASP A 337 27.12 -0.57 14.92
C ASP A 337 25.98 0.20 14.22
N ASN A 338 25.16 0.96 14.97
CA ASN A 338 24.14 1.83 14.40
C ASN A 338 24.58 3.29 14.42
N LEU A 339 24.39 3.97 13.29
CA LEU A 339 24.75 5.38 13.13
C LEU A 339 23.61 6.29 13.56
N TRP A 340 23.91 7.24 14.44
CA TRP A 340 23.04 8.38 14.75
C TRP A 340 23.72 9.68 14.31
N TYR A 341 23.37 10.17 13.12
CA TYR A 341 24.10 11.25 12.46
C TYR A 341 23.30 12.54 12.29
N GLN A 342 23.77 13.62 12.93
CA GLN A 342 23.22 14.99 12.77
C GLN A 342 21.69 15.09 12.93
N ASN A 343 21.11 14.29 13.84
CA ASN A 343 19.70 14.38 14.22
C ASN A 343 19.48 15.47 15.28
N VAL A 344 18.25 15.97 15.37
CA VAL A 344 17.85 17.01 16.32
C VAL A 344 16.85 16.45 17.34
N CYS A 345 17.18 16.54 18.62
CA CYS A 345 16.28 16.22 19.73
C CYS A 345 15.86 17.55 20.41
N ASN A 346 14.56 17.88 20.51
CA ASN A 346 13.94 19.09 21.13
C ASN A 346 13.61 20.28 20.19
N GLU A 347 12.61 21.08 20.56
CA GLU A 347 12.20 22.35 19.94
C GLU A 347 13.02 23.58 20.37
N VAL A 348 13.68 23.56 21.55
CA VAL A 348 14.25 24.79 22.12
C VAL A 348 15.76 24.95 21.93
N GLU A 349 16.55 23.88 21.82
CA GLU A 349 18.01 24.01 21.70
C GLU A 349 18.59 22.97 20.76
N GLY A 350 19.26 23.47 19.72
CA GLY A 350 19.88 22.66 18.68
C GLY A 350 20.99 21.76 19.20
N TYR A 351 21.24 20.70 18.43
CA TYR A 351 22.43 19.87 18.45
C TYR A 351 22.88 19.40 19.82
N ALA A 352 22.21 18.37 20.30
CA ALA A 352 22.90 17.31 21.00
C ALA A 352 22.46 16.00 20.35
N GLY A 353 23.42 15.30 19.75
CA GLY A 353 23.32 13.85 19.62
C GLY A 353 22.87 13.34 20.98
N CYS A 354 21.79 12.58 20.99
CA CYS A 354 21.12 12.09 22.18
C CYS A 354 21.98 10.99 22.85
N PHE A 355 23.28 11.26 23.09
CA PHE A 355 24.25 10.34 23.65
C PHE A 355 24.40 10.53 25.16
N PHE A 356 24.42 9.41 25.88
CA PHE A 356 24.51 9.35 27.34
C PHE A 356 25.86 8.87 27.90
N ARG A 357 26.77 8.33 27.08
CA ARG A 357 28.06 7.82 27.60
C ARG A 357 29.13 8.91 27.59
N ASP A 358 30.01 8.88 28.60
CA ASP A 358 31.27 9.62 28.54
C ASP A 358 31.95 9.19 27.22
N PRO A 359 32.18 10.09 26.27
CA PRO A 359 32.75 9.75 24.96
C PRO A 359 34.06 8.96 25.05
N LYS A 360 34.72 8.98 26.21
CA LYS A 360 35.93 8.22 26.54
C LYS A 360 35.73 6.71 26.68
N GLU A 361 34.49 6.23 26.84
CA GLU A 361 34.17 4.80 26.95
C GLU A 361 33.68 4.18 25.63
N LEU A 362 33.45 5.00 24.62
CA LEU A 362 33.08 4.54 23.28
C LEU A 362 34.35 4.25 22.48
N ASP A 363 34.29 3.27 21.56
CA ASP A 363 35.35 3.09 20.56
C ASP A 363 35.62 4.44 19.88
N ALA A 364 36.88 4.75 19.57
CA ALA A 364 37.25 6.00 18.91
C ALA A 364 36.52 6.21 17.57
N ASN A 365 36.07 5.13 16.94
CA ASN A 365 35.30 5.13 15.70
C ASN A 365 33.79 4.95 15.92
N TYR A 366 33.30 4.87 17.16
CA TYR A 366 31.87 4.72 17.45
C TYR A 366 31.07 5.84 16.78
N GLY A 367 30.10 5.45 15.95
CA GLY A 367 29.28 6.41 15.21
C GLY A 367 30.04 7.20 14.14
N ASP A 368 31.21 6.73 13.69
CA ASP A 368 31.90 7.30 12.53
C ASP A 368 31.09 7.04 11.25
N PRO A 369 30.55 8.09 10.59
CA PRO A 369 29.79 7.96 9.35
C PRO A 369 30.58 7.32 8.20
N ASN A 370 31.93 7.32 8.26
CA ASN A 370 32.77 6.70 7.24
C ASN A 370 32.65 5.17 7.19
N MET A 371 32.16 4.54 8.26
CA MET A 371 32.02 3.09 8.35
C MET A 371 30.76 2.57 7.66
N PHE A 372 29.85 3.48 7.25
CA PHE A 372 28.54 3.12 6.71
C PHE A 372 28.50 3.34 5.19
N SER A 373 27.82 2.41 4.49
CA SER A 373 27.63 2.46 3.04
C SER A 373 26.14 2.29 2.66
N PRO A 374 25.60 3.11 1.74
CA PRO A 374 26.17 4.39 1.30
C PRO A 374 26.35 5.35 2.48
N ARG A 375 27.29 6.27 2.31
CA ARG A 375 27.50 7.34 3.29
C ARG A 375 26.47 8.43 3.07
N ILE A 376 25.95 8.95 4.18
CA ILE A 376 25.05 10.10 4.19
C ILE A 376 25.87 11.37 4.46
N TRP A 377 25.81 12.31 3.53
CA TRP A 377 26.47 13.61 3.58
C TRP A 377 25.43 14.72 3.77
N SER A 378 25.77 15.74 4.56
CA SER A 378 24.91 16.92 4.72
C SER A 378 25.46 18.16 4.05
N ILE A 379 24.56 18.92 3.42
CA ILE A 379 24.85 20.21 2.79
C ILE A 379 23.99 21.28 3.45
N CYS A 380 24.59 22.36 3.94
CA CYS A 380 23.88 23.52 4.47
C CYS A 380 24.03 24.70 3.49
N THR A 381 22.96 25.18 2.88
CA THR A 381 23.04 26.35 1.97
C THR A 381 23.21 27.67 2.73
N GLU A 382 23.81 28.71 2.12
CA GLU A 382 24.16 29.99 2.79
C GLU A 382 22.97 30.74 3.44
N ALA A 383 21.72 30.43 3.05
CA ALA A 383 20.52 30.90 3.74
C ALA A 383 20.46 30.43 5.21
N THR A 384 21.30 29.49 5.62
CA THR A 384 21.39 28.92 6.98
C THR A 384 22.39 29.64 7.89
N THR A 385 23.12 30.65 7.38
CA THR A 385 24.06 31.47 8.15
C THR A 385 23.37 32.05 9.40
N GLY A 386 23.97 31.80 10.58
CA GLY A 386 23.44 32.15 11.90
C GLY A 386 22.72 31.04 12.67
N THR A 387 22.61 29.82 12.12
CA THR A 387 22.00 28.67 12.83
C THR A 387 23.07 27.68 13.30
N ARG A 388 22.88 27.07 14.49
CA ARG A 388 23.85 26.21 15.22
C ARG A 388 24.14 24.83 14.55
N PHE A 389 24.17 24.74 13.23
CA PHE A 389 24.25 23.50 12.45
C PHE A 389 25.70 23.30 11.93
N SER A 390 26.26 22.10 12.08
CA SER A 390 27.47 21.69 11.36
C SER A 390 27.05 20.73 10.25
N CYS A 391 27.33 21.10 9.00
CA CYS A 391 27.15 20.27 7.83
C CYS A 391 28.51 19.82 7.29
N ASP A 392 28.55 18.72 6.54
CA ASP A 392 29.76 18.27 5.85
C ASP A 392 30.23 19.27 4.77
N PHE A 393 29.27 19.93 4.11
CA PHE A 393 29.52 20.86 3.03
C PHE A 393 28.67 22.13 3.13
N GLU A 394 29.23 23.24 2.66
CA GLU A 394 28.56 24.55 2.54
C GLU A 394 27.74 24.70 1.25
N SER A 395 27.94 23.81 0.28
CA SER A 395 27.21 23.84 -0.99
C SER A 395 27.25 22.48 -1.68
N TYR A 396 26.28 22.27 -2.58
CA TYR A 396 26.26 21.10 -3.44
C TYR A 396 27.50 20.99 -4.31
N THR A 397 27.98 22.10 -4.89
CA THR A 397 29.17 22.11 -5.75
C THR A 397 30.39 21.53 -5.04
N LYS A 398 30.64 21.96 -3.79
CA LYS A 398 31.73 21.44 -2.97
C LYS A 398 31.59 19.94 -2.72
N ALA A 399 30.38 19.48 -2.40
CA ALA A 399 30.13 18.06 -2.16
C ALA A 399 30.35 17.22 -3.43
N ASN A 400 29.84 17.67 -4.58
CA ASN A 400 29.97 16.96 -5.84
C ASN A 400 31.43 16.89 -6.32
N GLU A 401 32.25 17.90 -6.05
CA GLU A 401 33.68 17.93 -6.38
C GLU A 401 34.55 17.15 -5.37
N ASP A 402 34.06 16.90 -4.15
CA ASP A 402 34.85 16.24 -3.10
C ASP A 402 35.15 14.77 -3.50
N PRO A 403 36.43 14.35 -3.44
CA PRO A 403 36.83 12.99 -3.79
C PRO A 403 36.32 11.94 -2.80
N ARG A 404 35.90 12.32 -1.59
CA ARG A 404 35.35 11.41 -0.58
C ARG A 404 33.91 11.01 -0.90
N VAL A 405 33.14 11.87 -1.58
CA VAL A 405 31.77 11.57 -2.02
C VAL A 405 31.83 10.58 -3.19
N LYS A 406 31.32 9.37 -2.98
CA LYS A 406 31.37 8.24 -3.91
C LYS A 406 30.05 8.03 -4.63
N ALA A 407 30.09 7.26 -5.71
CA ALA A 407 28.88 6.82 -6.39
C ALA A 407 28.01 5.98 -5.44
N GLY A 408 26.71 6.24 -5.42
CA GLY A 408 25.75 5.63 -4.50
C GLY A 408 25.55 6.39 -3.20
N ASP A 409 26.40 7.36 -2.87
CA ASP A 409 26.24 8.19 -1.66
C ASP A 409 24.98 9.05 -1.70
N VAL A 410 24.51 9.39 -0.51
CA VAL A 410 23.31 10.21 -0.29
C VAL A 410 23.76 11.60 0.16
N LEU A 411 23.22 12.64 -0.48
CA LEU A 411 23.41 14.03 -0.08
C LEU A 411 22.08 14.63 0.36
N VAL A 412 22.01 15.03 1.63
CA VAL A 412 20.86 15.72 2.20
C VAL A 412 21.15 17.22 2.18
N ILE A 413 20.37 17.96 1.41
CA ILE A 413 20.48 19.42 1.28
C ILE A 413 19.50 20.09 2.23
N ASP A 414 20.05 20.75 3.24
CA ASP A 414 19.30 21.52 4.21
C ASP A 414 19.17 22.98 3.80
N SER A 415 17.95 23.50 3.91
CA SER A 415 17.67 24.90 3.61
C SER A 415 16.62 25.50 4.55
N LYS A 416 16.62 26.84 4.71
CA LYS A 416 15.63 27.56 5.55
C LYS A 416 14.30 27.72 4.81
N THR A 417 13.20 27.80 5.55
CA THR A 417 11.89 28.19 4.99
C THR A 417 11.88 29.65 4.53
N GLY A 418 11.31 29.93 3.35
CA GLY A 418 11.09 31.28 2.83
C GLY A 418 11.69 31.51 1.43
N PRO A 419 11.60 32.74 0.91
CA PRO A 419 12.05 33.09 -0.45
C PRO A 419 13.58 32.97 -0.68
N ALA A 420 14.36 32.78 0.39
CA ALA A 420 15.80 32.53 0.33
C ALA A 420 16.18 31.03 0.27
N ASN A 421 15.20 30.13 0.10
CA ASN A 421 15.38 28.67 -0.02
C ASN A 421 16.02 28.28 -1.37
N ILE A 422 17.00 29.03 -1.87
CA ILE A 422 17.56 28.86 -3.21
C ILE A 422 18.92 28.17 -3.09
N ALA A 423 19.01 26.93 -3.57
CA ALA A 423 20.31 26.37 -3.95
C ALA A 423 20.73 26.97 -5.31
N PRO A 424 22.01 27.37 -5.50
CA PRO A 424 22.52 27.76 -6.82
C PRO A 424 22.38 26.59 -7.81
N SER A 425 22.54 26.85 -9.10
CA SER A 425 22.44 25.82 -10.15
C SER A 425 23.19 24.54 -9.78
N ILE A 426 22.51 23.39 -9.84
CA ILE A 426 23.05 22.09 -9.48
C ILE A 426 23.41 21.33 -10.75
N THR A 427 24.67 20.90 -10.88
CA THR A 427 25.08 19.98 -11.95
C THR A 427 25.53 18.65 -11.35
N ILE A 428 24.82 17.56 -11.67
CA ILE A 428 25.05 16.22 -11.15
C ILE A 428 25.86 15.40 -12.13
N THR A 429 27.13 15.20 -11.79
CA THR A 429 28.13 14.50 -12.61
C THR A 429 28.49 13.11 -12.07
N LYS A 430 27.91 12.71 -10.95
CA LYS A 430 28.14 11.40 -10.30
C LYS A 430 26.80 10.71 -9.99
N PRO A 431 26.76 9.37 -9.89
CA PRO A 431 25.55 8.63 -9.47
C PRO A 431 25.30 8.90 -7.99
N LEU A 432 24.40 9.84 -7.69
CA LEU A 432 24.14 10.31 -6.33
C LEU A 432 22.65 10.35 -6.05
N TRP A 433 22.29 10.19 -4.79
CA TRP A 433 20.94 10.45 -4.32
C TRP A 433 20.90 11.81 -3.60
N LEU A 434 20.18 12.77 -4.18
CA LEU A 434 19.93 14.08 -3.59
C LEU A 434 18.57 14.12 -2.90
N ILE A 435 18.56 14.51 -1.64
CA ILE A 435 17.35 14.67 -0.82
C ILE A 435 17.27 16.12 -0.35
N GLY A 436 16.20 16.82 -0.69
CA GLY A 436 15.89 18.11 -0.10
C GLY A 436 15.33 17.97 1.30
N ASN A 437 15.79 18.81 2.23
CA ASN A 437 15.30 18.87 3.60
C ASN A 437 15.07 20.32 4.02
N LEU A 438 13.82 20.68 4.30
CA LEU A 438 13.47 22.04 4.71
C LEU A 438 13.44 22.19 6.24
N MET A 439 14.24 23.13 6.73
CA MET A 439 14.37 23.48 8.14
C MET A 439 13.28 24.45 8.59
N GLY A 440 12.01 24.03 8.53
CA GLY A 440 10.89 24.77 9.10
C GLY A 440 10.77 24.59 10.61
N GLN A 441 10.52 25.68 11.35
CA GLN A 441 10.26 25.62 12.80
C GLN A 441 8.89 25.03 13.17
N LYS A 442 7.97 24.82 12.20
CA LYS A 442 6.60 24.35 12.48
C LYS A 442 6.28 22.89 12.11
N GLY A 443 7.25 22.12 11.64
CA GLY A 443 7.19 20.65 11.68
C GLY A 443 6.31 20.03 10.60
N GLU A 444 6.12 20.74 9.51
CA GLU A 444 5.44 20.24 8.34
C GLU A 444 6.49 19.52 7.47
N TYR A 445 6.27 18.25 7.13
CA TYR A 445 7.01 17.57 6.07
C TYR A 445 6.13 17.34 4.85
N ALA A 446 6.48 18.07 3.79
CA ALA A 446 6.25 17.83 2.37
C ALA A 446 6.95 18.98 1.59
N CYS A 447 8.00 19.56 2.17
CA CYS A 447 8.49 20.85 1.74
C CYS A 447 9.77 20.63 0.93
N GLU A 448 9.57 20.66 -0.38
CA GLU A 448 10.61 20.63 -1.39
C GLU A 448 11.60 21.81 -1.20
N ILE A 449 12.90 21.58 -1.35
CA ILE A 449 13.87 22.69 -1.41
C ILE A 449 13.79 23.37 -2.78
N ASN A 450 13.94 24.69 -2.88
CA ASN A 450 14.00 25.31 -4.20
C ASN A 450 15.44 25.26 -4.74
N VAL A 451 15.57 24.80 -5.97
CA VAL A 451 16.79 24.83 -6.76
C VAL A 451 16.57 25.81 -7.89
N GLY A 452 17.46 26.81 -8.00
CA GLY A 452 17.31 27.92 -8.93
C GLY A 452 16.70 29.17 -8.29
N ASP A 453 16.94 30.31 -8.91
CA ASP A 453 16.69 31.65 -8.37
C ASP A 453 15.51 32.39 -9.01
N GLY A 454 14.66 31.67 -9.76
CA GLY A 454 13.58 32.29 -10.54
C GLY A 454 13.99 32.83 -11.90
N SER A 455 15.28 32.74 -12.26
CA SER A 455 15.74 33.02 -13.61
C SER A 455 15.71 31.78 -14.50
N THR A 456 15.65 31.99 -15.81
CA THR A 456 15.78 30.92 -16.82
C THR A 456 17.23 30.46 -17.03
N ALA A 457 18.18 30.96 -16.24
CA ALA A 457 19.60 30.65 -16.36
C ALA A 457 20.08 29.68 -15.27
N THR A 458 19.28 29.46 -14.22
CA THR A 458 19.62 28.59 -13.11
C THR A 458 18.60 27.46 -12.95
N GLY A 459 19.05 26.31 -12.44
CA GLY A 459 18.23 25.13 -12.24
C GLY A 459 19.07 23.86 -12.07
N ILE A 460 18.60 22.71 -12.56
CA ILE A 460 19.30 21.42 -12.40
C ILE A 460 19.72 20.79 -13.73
N SER A 461 20.94 20.26 -13.77
CA SER A 461 21.48 19.49 -14.89
C SER A 461 22.00 18.15 -14.39
N VAL A 462 21.36 17.06 -14.77
CA VAL A 462 21.76 15.69 -14.43
C VAL A 462 22.47 15.08 -15.62
N ALA A 463 23.78 14.89 -15.51
CA ALA A 463 24.65 14.33 -16.56
C ALA A 463 25.04 12.86 -16.31
N SER A 464 24.91 12.38 -15.07
CA SER A 464 25.23 11.01 -14.67
C SER A 464 24.01 10.10 -14.64
N THR A 465 24.21 8.83 -14.96
CA THR A 465 23.21 7.77 -14.72
C THR A 465 23.08 7.45 -13.23
N GLY A 466 21.98 6.80 -12.84
CA GLY A 466 21.78 6.30 -11.47
C GLY A 466 21.60 7.41 -10.43
N VAL A 467 21.06 8.54 -10.86
CA VAL A 467 20.76 9.68 -9.99
C VAL A 467 19.32 9.57 -9.49
N ARG A 468 19.13 9.85 -8.21
CA ARG A 468 17.81 10.00 -7.59
C ARG A 468 17.66 11.39 -7.01
N LEU A 469 16.55 12.04 -7.29
CA LEU A 469 16.16 13.32 -6.73
C LEU A 469 14.90 13.13 -5.90
N GLU A 470 14.94 13.64 -4.67
CA GLU A 470 13.85 13.47 -3.72
C GLU A 470 13.56 14.76 -2.95
N ASN A 471 12.29 15.16 -2.86
CA ASN A 471 11.86 16.39 -2.16
C ASN A 471 12.51 17.68 -2.69
N ILE A 472 12.43 17.93 -4.00
CA ILE A 472 13.09 19.08 -4.67
C ILE A 472 12.12 19.84 -5.60
N GLN A 473 12.08 21.16 -5.46
CA GLN A 473 11.42 22.12 -6.35
C GLN A 473 12.47 22.74 -7.26
N ILE A 474 12.24 22.74 -8.57
CA ILE A 474 13.20 23.25 -9.56
C ILE A 474 12.61 24.41 -10.34
N ASP A 475 13.23 25.58 -10.21
CA ASP A 475 12.91 26.78 -10.96
C ASP A 475 13.66 26.79 -12.31
N PRO A 476 12.96 27.12 -13.40
CA PRO A 476 12.43 26.15 -14.36
C PRO A 476 13.48 25.43 -15.24
N THR A 477 14.78 25.74 -15.12
CA THR A 477 15.81 25.21 -16.03
C THR A 477 16.15 23.77 -15.67
N VAL A 478 15.77 22.82 -16.52
CA VAL A 478 15.99 21.39 -16.26
C VAL A 478 16.60 20.69 -17.47
N SER A 479 17.71 20.01 -17.23
CA SER A 479 18.28 19.02 -18.15
C SER A 479 18.47 17.73 -17.35
N MET A 480 17.76 16.65 -17.69
CA MET A 480 17.84 15.40 -16.96
C MET A 480 18.01 14.23 -17.89
N ARG A 481 18.77 13.22 -17.46
CA ARG A 481 18.79 11.93 -18.15
C ARG A 481 17.46 11.20 -17.94
N PRO A 482 17.00 10.40 -18.91
CA PRO A 482 15.77 9.62 -18.78
C PRO A 482 15.74 8.63 -17.61
N ASP A 483 16.91 8.15 -17.15
CA ASP A 483 17.05 7.20 -16.05
C ASP A 483 17.08 7.85 -14.66
N THR A 484 16.90 9.17 -14.57
CA THR A 484 16.85 9.89 -13.30
C THR A 484 15.58 9.50 -12.53
N GLN A 485 15.74 8.97 -11.33
CA GLN A 485 14.61 8.68 -10.45
C GLN A 485 14.13 9.96 -9.77
N LEU A 486 12.83 10.22 -9.82
CA LEU A 486 12.21 11.43 -9.26
C LEU A 486 11.17 11.02 -8.23
N VAL A 487 11.32 11.52 -7.01
CA VAL A 487 10.41 11.28 -5.88
C VAL A 487 10.02 12.62 -5.29
N ASN A 488 8.74 13.00 -5.39
CA ASN A 488 8.26 14.32 -4.97
C ASN A 488 9.13 15.48 -5.47
N VAL A 489 9.26 15.55 -6.79
CA VAL A 489 10.00 16.61 -7.47
C VAL A 489 9.03 17.47 -8.26
N SER A 490 9.04 18.77 -8.04
CA SER A 490 8.20 19.72 -8.77
C SER A 490 9.03 20.64 -9.65
N ILE A 491 8.59 20.88 -10.88
CA ILE A 491 9.24 21.80 -11.81
C ILE A 491 8.32 22.99 -12.06
N ARG A 492 8.86 24.21 -11.97
CA ARG A 492 8.12 25.43 -12.29
C ARG A 492 7.89 25.54 -13.80
N ASN A 493 6.66 25.76 -14.22
CA ASN A 493 6.31 25.94 -15.62
C ASN A 493 6.33 27.41 -16.06
N ASN A 494 6.22 27.64 -17.37
CA ASN A 494 6.23 28.96 -18.01
C ASN A 494 5.07 29.89 -17.58
N LYS A 495 4.11 29.40 -16.78
CA LYS A 495 3.02 30.18 -16.17
C LYS A 495 3.26 30.43 -14.67
N ASN A 496 4.49 30.25 -14.20
CA ASN A 496 4.92 30.35 -12.80
C ASN A 496 4.18 29.39 -11.84
N LYS A 497 3.65 28.27 -12.34
CA LYS A 497 3.01 27.23 -11.51
C LYS A 497 3.94 26.02 -11.34
N TRP A 498 3.97 25.47 -10.13
CA TRP A 498 4.67 24.23 -9.82
C TRP A 498 3.89 23.03 -10.33
N ASN A 499 4.57 22.16 -11.08
CA ASN A 499 4.03 20.90 -11.56
C ASN A 499 4.84 19.76 -10.96
N LEU A 500 4.19 18.82 -10.27
CA LEU A 500 4.84 17.59 -9.83
C LEU A 500 5.26 16.75 -11.04
N VAL A 501 6.49 16.23 -11.03
CA VAL A 501 7.15 15.47 -12.10
C VAL A 501 7.66 14.15 -11.52
N GLY A 502 7.71 13.10 -12.34
CA GLY A 502 8.04 11.75 -11.86
C GLY A 502 6.83 10.96 -11.33
N THR A 503 5.63 11.51 -11.46
CA THR A 503 4.38 10.75 -11.31
C THR A 503 3.66 10.77 -12.65
N GLU A 504 3.32 9.61 -13.21
CA GLU A 504 2.49 9.56 -14.43
C GLU A 504 1.11 10.17 -14.12
N LYS A 505 0.93 11.46 -14.41
CA LYS A 505 -0.32 12.24 -14.34
C LYS A 505 -1.29 11.90 -13.20
N ALA A 506 -1.25 12.70 -12.12
CA ALA A 506 -2.48 13.21 -11.52
C ALA A 506 -2.20 14.43 -10.65
N ILE A 507 -2.95 15.49 -10.93
CA ILE A 507 -3.18 16.62 -10.04
C ILE A 507 -4.20 16.13 -9.01
N VAL A 508 -3.86 16.15 -7.73
CA VAL A 508 -4.85 16.07 -6.64
C VAL A 508 -4.76 17.36 -5.82
N PRO A 509 -5.89 17.97 -5.44
CA PRO A 509 -5.91 19.11 -4.55
C PRO A 509 -5.14 18.78 -3.27
N ARG A 510 -4.22 19.67 -2.89
CA ARG A 510 -3.70 19.72 -1.51
C ARG A 510 -4.89 19.51 -0.58
N LEU A 511 -4.86 18.46 0.25
CA LEU A 511 -5.50 18.55 1.56
C LEU A 511 -4.81 19.74 2.22
N THR A 512 -5.42 20.92 2.10
CA THR A 512 -4.86 22.18 2.59
C THR A 512 -4.38 21.99 4.02
N PRO A 513 -3.07 22.06 4.30
CA PRO A 513 -2.65 22.70 5.52
C PRO A 513 -2.98 24.18 5.35
N PRO A 514 -3.59 24.86 6.33
CA PRO A 514 -3.83 26.29 6.25
C PRO A 514 -2.48 27.02 6.14
N GLY A 515 -2.20 27.56 4.95
CA GLY A 515 -1.11 28.50 4.70
C GLY A 515 0.27 27.83 4.52
N CYS A 516 0.84 27.99 3.33
CA CYS A 516 2.26 28.30 3.25
C CYS A 516 2.47 29.73 3.72
#